data_AF-U6EB13-F1
#
_entry.id   AF-U6EB13-F1
#
_cell.length_a   1.000
_cell.length_b   1.000
_cell.length_c   1.000
_cell.angle_alpha   90.00
_cell.angle_beta   90.00
_cell.angle_gamma   90.00
#
_symmetry.space_group_name_H-M   'P 1'
#
loop_
_entity.id
_entity.type
_entity.pdbx_description
1 polymer ?
#
loop_
_entity_poly.entity_id
_entity_poly.type
_entity_poly.pdbx_seq_one_letter_code
_entity_poly.pdbx_strand_id
1 'polypeptide(L)'
;MVDWKAVGVGSIITAVLTLVLLISAFPLFFVGPLVGGMVATYIGRGEKDDAPVEGALTGIIGGIIIGVLFIAGFGALSAIIGLVFAKVGVVAGAITIIAGAFFTVVAIFIGGVLGLVGGFVGAEIRENGRK
;
A
#
# COMPACT_ATOMS: atom_id res chain seq x y z
N MET A 1 6.67 -21.83 -2.45
CA MET A 1 6.11 -21.02 -3.57
C MET A 1 5.19 -19.94 -3.01
N VAL A 2 5.31 -18.71 -3.52
CA VAL A 2 4.48 -17.54 -3.13
C VAL A 2 2.98 -17.77 -3.39
N ASP A 3 2.16 -17.57 -2.36
CA ASP A 3 0.70 -17.59 -2.45
C ASP A 3 0.13 -16.23 -2.89
N TRP A 4 -0.02 -16.07 -4.20
CA TRP A 4 -0.52 -14.83 -4.81
C TRP A 4 -1.92 -14.42 -4.35
N LYS A 5 -2.77 -15.34 -3.90
CA LYS A 5 -4.10 -14.97 -3.40
C LYS A 5 -3.96 -14.26 -2.06
N ALA A 6 -3.09 -14.77 -1.19
CA ALA A 6 -2.83 -14.16 0.11
C ALA A 6 -2.15 -12.79 -0.04
N VAL A 7 -1.17 -12.68 -0.93
CA VAL A 7 -0.52 -11.41 -1.28
C VAL A 7 -1.55 -10.39 -1.78
N GLY A 8 -2.47 -10.80 -2.67
CA GLY A 8 -3.53 -9.93 -3.18
C GLY A 8 -4.44 -9.39 -2.07
N VAL A 9 -4.91 -10.27 -1.18
CA VAL A 9 -5.75 -9.88 -0.04
C VAL A 9 -5.00 -8.92 0.89
N GLY A 10 -3.76 -9.24 1.26
CA GLY A 10 -2.93 -8.38 2.09
C GLY A 10 -2.66 -7.02 1.46
N SER A 11 -2.56 -6.94 0.13
CA SER A 11 -2.30 -5.69 -0.60
C SER A 11 -3.51 -4.76 -0.54
N ILE A 12 -4.72 -5.33 -0.63
CA ILE A 12 -5.98 -4.58 -0.44
C ILE A 12 -6.07 -4.09 1.00
N ILE A 13 -5.78 -4.94 1.98
CA ILE A 13 -5.76 -4.56 3.40
C ILE A 13 -4.76 -3.42 3.62
N THR A 14 -3.56 -3.53 3.05
CA THR A 14 -2.53 -2.50 3.07
C THR A 14 -3.11 -1.18 2.57
N ALA A 15 -3.68 -1.16 1.38
CA ALA A 15 -4.21 0.06 0.77
C ALA A 15 -5.34 0.67 1.58
N VAL A 16 -6.36 -0.12 1.93
CA VAL A 16 -7.55 0.34 2.66
C VAL A 16 -7.15 0.87 4.04
N LEU A 17 -6.37 0.11 4.81
CA LEU A 17 -6.02 0.50 6.16
C LEU A 17 -5.10 1.74 6.16
N THR A 18 -4.16 1.82 5.22
CA THR A 18 -3.31 3.01 5.05
C THR A 18 -4.15 4.25 4.76
N LEU A 19 -5.10 4.18 3.84
CA LEU A 19 -5.95 5.31 3.47
C LEU A 19 -6.87 5.74 4.61
N VAL A 20 -7.50 4.78 5.29
CA VAL A 20 -8.38 5.06 6.44
C VAL A 20 -7.58 5.73 7.56
N LEU A 21 -6.40 5.20 7.90
CA LEU A 21 -5.57 5.77 8.97
C LEU A 21 -4.93 7.10 8.58
N LEU A 22 -4.61 7.30 7.30
CA LEU A 22 -4.14 8.59 6.79
C LEU A 22 -5.18 9.69 7.02
N ILE A 23 -6.46 9.39 6.78
CA ILE A 23 -7.56 10.35 6.95
C ILE A 23 -7.95 10.52 8.41
N SER A 24 -7.96 9.45 9.20
CA SER A 24 -8.52 9.45 10.55
C SER A 24 -7.51 9.67 11.68
N ALA A 25 -6.25 9.28 11.51
CA ALA A 25 -5.27 9.25 12.60
C ALA A 25 -3.81 9.38 12.12
N PHE A 26 -3.45 10.53 11.55
CA PHE A 26 -2.05 10.81 11.19
C PHE A 26 -1.16 10.82 12.45
N PRO A 27 0.00 10.12 12.47
CA PRO A 27 0.73 9.54 11.34
C PRO A 27 0.55 8.02 11.12
N LEU A 28 -0.46 7.36 11.68
CA LEU A 28 -0.59 5.89 11.74
C LEU A 28 -0.78 5.17 10.39
N PHE A 29 -0.72 5.85 9.25
CA PHE A 29 -0.87 5.27 7.92
C PHE A 29 0.12 4.11 7.65
N PHE A 30 1.30 4.12 8.27
CA PHE A 30 2.31 3.06 8.17
C PHE A 30 1.91 1.71 8.79
N VAL A 31 0.82 1.66 9.56
CA VAL A 31 0.29 0.40 10.10
C VAL A 31 -0.33 -0.47 8.99
N GLY A 32 -0.82 0.14 7.92
CA GLY A 32 -1.42 -0.57 6.78
C GLY A 32 -0.52 -1.68 6.22
N PRO A 33 0.69 -1.37 5.75
CA PRO A 33 1.61 -2.38 5.20
C PRO A 33 2.02 -3.45 6.21
N LEU A 34 2.23 -3.08 7.49
CA LEU A 34 2.55 -4.05 8.54
C LEU A 34 1.44 -5.09 8.70
N VAL A 35 0.19 -4.63 8.84
CA VAL A 35 -0.97 -5.52 9.01
C VAL A 35 -1.24 -6.30 7.72
N GLY A 36 -1.15 -5.66 6.56
CA GLY A 36 -1.35 -6.34 5.28
C GLY A 36 -0.36 -7.47 5.06
N GLY A 37 0.94 -7.21 5.26
CA GLY A 37 1.99 -8.23 5.15
C GLY A 37 1.80 -9.37 6.15
N MET A 38 1.46 -9.03 7.41
CA MET A 38 1.17 -10.02 8.44
C MET A 38 -0.02 -10.91 8.08
N VAL A 39 -1.12 -10.32 7.62
CA VAL A 39 -2.32 -11.07 7.23
C VAL A 39 -2.01 -11.97 6.04
N ALA A 40 -1.31 -11.45 5.02
CA ALA A 40 -0.93 -12.23 3.84
C ALA A 40 -0.18 -13.51 4.23
N THR A 41 0.86 -13.39 5.04
CA THR A 41 1.68 -14.55 5.44
C THR A 41 0.99 -15.46 6.44
N TYR A 42 0.13 -14.90 7.30
CA TYR A 42 -0.64 -15.67 8.29
C TYR A 42 -1.66 -16.59 7.62
N ILE A 43 -2.41 -16.08 6.63
CA ILE A 43 -3.43 -16.86 5.90
C ILE A 43 -2.83 -17.67 4.75
N GLY A 44 -1.69 -17.22 4.22
CA GLY A 44 -1.00 -17.85 3.10
C GLY A 44 -0.59 -19.27 3.42
N ARG A 45 -0.49 -20.09 2.37
CA ARG A 45 0.00 -21.47 2.47
C ARG A 45 1.44 -21.63 1.98
N GLY A 46 2.12 -20.51 1.69
CA GLY A 46 3.53 -20.48 1.30
C GLY A 46 4.46 -21.04 2.38
N GLU A 47 5.68 -21.38 1.97
CA GLU A 47 6.73 -21.82 2.88
C GLU A 47 7.18 -20.67 3.79
N LYS A 48 7.73 -20.99 4.96
CA LYS A 48 8.17 -19.95 5.92
C LYS A 48 9.20 -19.01 5.30
N ASP A 49 10.11 -19.58 4.50
CA ASP A 49 11.19 -18.83 3.87
C ASP A 49 10.69 -17.85 2.79
N ASP A 50 9.50 -18.09 2.24
CA ASP A 50 8.86 -17.18 1.28
C ASP A 50 8.11 -16.02 1.96
N ALA A 51 7.78 -16.14 3.26
CA ALA A 51 6.92 -15.18 3.96
C ALA A 51 7.44 -13.73 3.96
N PRO A 52 8.75 -13.45 4.13
CA PRO A 52 9.26 -12.08 4.05
C PRO A 52 9.04 -11.47 2.65
N VAL A 53 9.16 -12.30 1.61
CA VAL A 53 8.93 -11.90 0.21
C VAL A 53 7.44 -11.66 -0.03
N GLU A 54 6.56 -12.54 0.45
CA GLU A 54 5.11 -12.34 0.37
C GLU A 54 4.66 -11.06 1.08
N GLY A 55 5.20 -10.78 2.26
CA GLY A 55 4.97 -9.55 3.01
C GLY A 55 5.48 -8.31 2.26
N ALA A 56 6.69 -8.37 1.70
CA ALA A 56 7.25 -7.27 0.91
C ALA A 56 6.40 -6.97 -0.33
N LEU A 57 6.04 -8.01 -1.09
CA LEU A 57 5.19 -7.87 -2.28
C LEU A 57 3.82 -7.29 -1.93
N THR A 58 3.25 -7.72 -0.81
CA THR A 58 2.00 -7.18 -0.28
C THR A 58 2.09 -5.67 -0.04
N GLY A 59 3.17 -5.23 0.62
CA GLY A 59 3.42 -3.82 0.88
C GLY A 59 3.66 -3.00 -0.39
N ILE A 60 4.43 -3.53 -1.33
CA ILE A 60 4.73 -2.90 -2.63
C ILE A 60 3.45 -2.73 -3.45
N ILE A 61 2.66 -3.80 -3.62
CA ILE A 61 1.42 -3.77 -4.40
C ILE A 61 0.40 -2.85 -3.72
N GLY A 62 0.28 -2.92 -2.39
CA GLY A 62 -0.53 -1.97 -1.62
C GLY A 62 -0.11 -0.52 -1.86
N GLY A 63 1.19 -0.24 -1.86
CA GLY A 63 1.76 1.08 -2.18
C GLY A 63 1.43 1.55 -3.61
N ILE A 64 1.48 0.64 -4.60
CA ILE A 64 1.06 0.94 -5.98
C ILE A 64 -0.43 1.29 -6.03
N ILE A 65 -1.29 0.51 -5.37
CA ILE A 65 -2.74 0.77 -5.32
C ILE A 65 -3.00 2.17 -4.76
N ILE A 66 -2.37 2.50 -3.63
CA ILE A 66 -2.48 3.83 -3.01
C ILE A 66 -2.03 4.91 -4.00
N GLY A 67 -0.87 4.73 -4.65
CA GLY A 67 -0.33 5.68 -5.61
C GLY A 67 -1.26 5.95 -6.79
N VAL A 68 -1.82 4.90 -7.39
CA VAL A 68 -2.81 5.00 -8.47
C VAL A 68 -4.05 5.77 -8.00
N LEU A 69 -4.57 5.46 -6.81
CA LEU A 69 -5.72 6.15 -6.24
C LEU A 69 -5.44 7.64 -5.98
N PHE A 70 -4.24 7.98 -5.51
CA PHE A 70 -3.84 9.36 -5.32
C PHE A 70 -3.75 10.13 -6.64
N ILE A 71 -3.09 9.56 -7.65
CA ILE A 71 -2.98 10.18 -8.98
C ILE A 71 -4.37 10.38 -9.58
N ALA A 72 -5.25 9.37 -9.50
CA ALA A 72 -6.61 9.47 -10.00
C ALA A 72 -7.44 10.52 -9.23
N GLY A 73 -7.36 10.52 -7.89
CA GLY A 73 -8.07 11.47 -7.03
C GLY A 73 -7.63 12.91 -7.24
N PHE A 74 -6.32 13.18 -7.25
CA PHE A 74 -5.80 14.51 -7.56
C PHE A 74 -6.03 14.91 -9.01
N GLY A 75 -6.04 13.96 -9.96
CA GLY A 75 -6.37 14.20 -11.36
C GLY A 75 -7.80 14.71 -11.51
N ALA A 76 -8.75 14.10 -10.81
CA ALA A 76 -10.14 14.55 -10.79
C ALA A 76 -10.27 15.98 -10.20
N LEU A 77 -9.58 16.26 -9.08
CA LEU A 77 -9.55 17.60 -8.49
C LEU A 77 -8.95 18.64 -9.45
N SER A 78 -7.85 18.30 -10.13
CA SER A 78 -7.18 19.18 -11.09
C SER A 78 -8.07 19.50 -12.29
N ALA A 79 -8.84 18.52 -12.79
CA ALA A 79 -9.81 18.74 -13.88
C ALA A 79 -10.92 19.71 -13.48
N ILE A 80 -11.44 19.58 -12.25
CA ILE A 80 -12.46 20.50 -11.70
C ILE A 80 -11.88 21.92 -11.57
N ILE A 81 -10.66 22.06 -11.04
CA ILE A 81 -9.98 23.35 -10.93
C ILE A 81 -9.73 23.95 -12.32
N GLY A 82 -9.32 23.13 -13.30
CA GLY A 82 -9.07 23.58 -14.67
C GLY A 82 -10.31 24.07 -15.40
N LEU A 83 -11.49 23.53 -15.09
CA LEU A 83 -12.77 24.00 -15.61
C LEU A 83 -13.09 25.43 -15.13
N VAL A 84 -12.72 25.77 -13.90
CA VAL A 84 -12.96 27.09 -13.29
C VAL A 84 -11.83 28.09 -13.58
N PHE A 85 -10.58 27.60 -13.66
CA PHE A 85 -9.36 28.39 -13.81
C PHE A 85 -8.42 27.77 -14.86
N ALA A 86 -8.69 28.01 -16.15
CA ALA A 86 -8.01 27.34 -17.28
C ALA A 86 -6.46 27.40 -17.25
N LYS A 87 -5.86 28.53 -16.86
CA LYS A 87 -4.38 28.65 -16.75
C LYS A 87 -3.80 27.95 -15.51
N VAL A 88 -4.59 27.80 -14.45
CA VAL A 88 -4.17 27.14 -13.20
C VAL A 88 -4.30 25.62 -13.34
N GLY A 89 -5.29 25.14 -14.09
CA GLY A 89 -5.54 23.71 -14.30
C GLY A 89 -4.37 22.94 -14.94
N VAL A 90 -3.70 23.53 -15.93
CA VAL A 90 -2.56 22.88 -16.62
C VAL A 90 -1.37 22.70 -15.67
N VAL A 91 -1.07 23.74 -14.88
CA VAL A 91 0.02 23.70 -13.88
C VAL A 91 -0.33 22.75 -12.74
N ALA A 92 -1.58 22.76 -12.26
CA ALA A 92 -2.08 21.85 -11.23
C ALA A 92 -2.02 20.38 -11.67
N GLY A 93 -2.33 20.09 -12.93
CA GLY A 93 -2.24 18.74 -13.50
C GLY A 93 -0.80 18.21 -13.54
N ALA A 94 0.16 19.03 -13.97
CA ALA A 94 1.57 18.62 -14.02
C ALA A 94 2.13 18.36 -12.61
N ILE A 95 1.83 19.24 -11.65
CA ILE A 95 2.23 19.06 -10.25
C ILE A 95 1.61 17.80 -9.66
N THR A 96 0.35 17.51 -9.97
CA THR A 96 -0.35 16.30 -9.53
C THR A 96 0.36 15.03 -9.96
N ILE A 97 0.78 14.94 -11.23
CA ILE A 97 1.48 13.76 -11.74
C ILE A 97 2.83 13.58 -11.04
N ILE A 98 3.61 14.67 -10.92
CA ILE A 98 4.94 14.62 -10.29
C ILE A 98 4.83 14.25 -8.81
N ALA A 99 3.95 14.95 -8.06
CA ALA A 99 3.74 14.68 -6.65
C ALA A 99 3.18 13.27 -6.43
N GLY A 100 2.19 12.87 -7.21
CA GLY A 100 1.59 11.54 -7.14
C GLY A 100 2.61 10.44 -7.42
N ALA A 101 3.46 10.60 -8.45
CA ALA A 101 4.54 9.65 -8.74
C ALA A 101 5.56 9.58 -7.59
N PHE A 102 5.97 10.73 -7.04
CA PHE A 102 6.88 10.79 -5.89
C PHE A 102 6.29 10.07 -4.67
N PHE A 103 5.05 10.36 -4.30
CA PHE A 103 4.37 9.69 -3.19
C PHE A 103 4.18 8.19 -3.44
N THR A 104 3.94 7.79 -4.69
CA THR A 104 3.84 6.37 -5.05
C THR A 104 5.16 5.65 -4.81
N VAL A 105 6.28 6.23 -5.24
CA VAL A 105 7.61 5.64 -5.00
C VAL A 105 7.87 5.52 -3.50
N VAL A 106 7.61 6.58 -2.74
CA VAL A 106 7.77 6.55 -1.27
C VAL A 106 6.88 5.48 -0.63
N ALA A 107 5.61 5.39 -1.03
CA ALA A 107 4.67 4.40 -0.53
C ALA A 107 5.09 2.97 -0.87
N ILE A 108 5.67 2.73 -2.04
CA ILE A 108 6.21 1.43 -2.44
C ILE A 108 7.39 1.03 -1.55
N PHE A 109 8.34 1.93 -1.31
CA PHE A 109 9.51 1.65 -0.48
C PHE A 109 9.13 1.39 0.97
N ILE A 110 8.36 2.31 1.57
CA ILE A 110 7.90 2.17 2.95
C ILE A 110 7.01 0.94 3.08
N GLY A 111 6.07 0.78 2.14
CA GLY A 111 5.17 -0.36 2.07
C GLY A 111 5.93 -1.67 2.02
N GLY A 112 6.90 -1.81 1.11
CA GLY A 112 7.71 -3.02 0.98
C GLY A 112 8.50 -3.37 2.23
N VAL A 113 9.17 -2.39 2.85
CA VAL A 113 9.95 -2.63 4.08
C VAL A 113 9.05 -3.02 5.25
N LEU A 114 7.94 -2.30 5.45
CA LEU A 114 7.01 -2.58 6.54
C LEU A 114 6.20 -3.86 6.30
N GLY A 115 5.82 -4.13 5.06
CA GLY A 115 5.17 -5.37 4.66
C GLY A 115 6.06 -6.58 4.90
N LEU A 116 7.36 -6.47 4.65
CA LEU A 116 8.35 -7.51 4.98
C LEU A 116 8.39 -7.79 6.48
N VAL A 117 8.41 -6.75 7.32
CA VAL A 117 8.35 -6.90 8.79
C VAL A 117 7.04 -7.58 9.20
N GLY A 118 5.92 -7.14 8.64
CA GLY A 118 4.62 -7.77 8.83
C GLY A 118 4.66 -9.26 8.46
N GLY A 119 5.28 -9.60 7.35
CA GLY A 119 5.41 -10.96 6.85
C GLY A 119 6.16 -11.90 7.81
N PHE A 120 7.26 -11.43 8.42
CA PHE A 120 7.95 -12.20 9.47
C PHE A 120 7.02 -12.46 10.66
N VAL A 121 6.32 -11.43 11.13
CA VAL A 121 5.41 -11.54 12.28
C VAL A 121 4.27 -12.52 11.98
N GLY A 122 3.65 -12.41 10.80
CA GLY A 122 2.53 -13.27 10.42
C GLY A 122 2.94 -14.73 10.26
N ALA A 123 4.13 -15.01 9.72
CA ALA A 123 4.68 -16.36 9.64
C ALA A 123 4.92 -16.98 11.02
N GLU A 124 5.52 -16.21 11.94
CA GLU A 124 5.83 -16.67 13.30
C GLU A 124 4.54 -16.97 14.10
N ILE A 125 3.50 -16.14 13.93
CA ILE A 125 2.17 -16.40 14.50
C ILE A 125 1.57 -17.67 13.90
N ARG A 126 1.68 -17.87 12.58
CA ARG A 126 1.11 -19.04 11.89
C ARG A 126 1.73 -20.35 12.40
N GLU A 127 3.03 -20.35 12.64
CA GLU A 127 3.77 -21.54 13.09
C GLU A 127 3.52 -21.85 14.56
N ASN A 128 3.56 -20.84 15.43
CA ASN A 128 3.40 -21.04 16.87
C ASN A 128 1.94 -21.15 17.31
N GLY A 129 1.01 -20.52 16.59
CA GLY A 129 -0.41 -20.47 16.93
C GLY A 129 -1.26 -21.61 16.36
N ARG A 130 -0.73 -22.43 15.44
CA ARG A 130 -1.42 -23.63 14.89
C ARG A 130 -0.96 -24.94 15.54
N LYS A 131 -0.29 -24.88 16.68
CA LYS A 131 -0.03 -26.04 17.54
C LYS A 131 -1.30 -26.47 18.27
#